data_AF-A0A087BTT0-F1
#
_entry.id   AF-A0A087BTT0-F1
#
_cell.length_a   1.000
_cell.length_b   1.000
_cell.length_c   1.000
_cell.angle_alpha   90.00
_cell.angle_beta   90.00
_cell.angle_gamma   90.00
#
_symmetry.space_group_name_H-M   'P 1'
#
loop_
_entity.id
_entity.type
_entity.pdbx_description
1 polymer ?
#
loop_
_entity_poly.entity_id
_entity_poly.type
_entity_poly.pdbx_seq_one_letter_code
_entity_poly.pdbx_strand_id
1 'polypeptide(L)'
;MGIRTSGISKNQGGACETLLGEIPELAAHMSGVLRTAYLYCPKLLLTAAELFDGIFFLALGPETVLSMLGQTHTDAPTIIVSGRQSSLEECLVHFTVSTIENVRLQQHVFAAGKSDRMPQQNPNCNDVDPDMLTLRPLRYSILNRELSADYVLCGDTDHYHQFTERMRHATQMHEPRARIIAEAFENLLPCENSDHTNYLFLGERWQEWIDAEREGLVKYEDQTRRKVSNGSGHGLFDATFAVIAKTNVHVVQEWLDSEYPDDNNQKKEFLHVLHQISSDTSRSRAFQIITRMQYCSQGFKGDNAFRLTRQSLINWYQFVYQNSMATYLGAYFIGIDIPENSYQQIVVRTSGSAKQKETAEYVQSSLSFSGKVTARLGEMPYAQFSEFCYRSRDAVKRWRKCKPTDSLTKQRKCAHDISYCIQQESEQRDRTDERMAVVQSLVIAVALALISVLLDNFVFTHGFPVVGIVLVAWIIAIAPNVIDACSWWLSDRTSSKSIVFQNS
;
A
#
# COMPACT_ATOMS: atom_id res chain seq x y z
N MET A 1 -36.34 -38.11 -4.62
CA MET A 1 -35.92 -36.90 -5.36
C MET A 1 -34.74 -36.31 -4.63
N GLY A 2 -33.54 -36.62 -5.11
CA GLY A 2 -32.29 -36.11 -4.56
C GLY A 2 -31.57 -35.32 -5.63
N ILE A 3 -31.03 -34.17 -5.25
CA ILE A 3 -29.90 -33.56 -5.92
C ILE A 3 -28.83 -33.42 -4.85
N ARG A 4 -27.83 -34.30 -4.92
CA ARG A 4 -26.59 -34.25 -4.15
C ARG A 4 -25.81 -33.04 -4.66
N THR A 5 -25.61 -32.04 -3.81
CA THR A 5 -24.51 -31.09 -3.97
C THR A 5 -23.23 -31.81 -3.55
N SER A 6 -22.43 -32.18 -4.55
CA SER A 6 -21.10 -32.76 -4.36
C SER A 6 -20.18 -31.73 -3.70
N GLY A 7 -19.49 -32.18 -2.65
CA GLY A 7 -18.59 -31.37 -1.84
C GLY A 7 -17.45 -30.76 -2.65
N ILE A 8 -17.35 -29.44 -2.58
CA ILE A 8 -16.13 -28.70 -2.83
C ILE A 8 -15.34 -28.73 -1.52
N SER A 9 -14.09 -29.18 -1.62
CA SER A 9 -13.14 -29.39 -0.53
C SER A 9 -12.95 -28.13 0.32
N LYS A 10 -13.49 -28.13 1.55
CA LYS A 10 -13.24 -27.13 2.62
C LYS A 10 -11.82 -27.17 3.20
N ASN A 11 -10.92 -28.02 2.71
CA ASN A 11 -9.65 -28.33 3.39
C ASN A 11 -8.44 -27.49 2.96
N GLN A 12 -8.52 -26.65 1.92
CA GLN A 12 -7.35 -25.86 1.46
C GLN A 12 -7.31 -24.42 2.02
N GLY A 13 -8.45 -23.84 2.41
CA GLY A 13 -8.50 -22.53 3.09
C GLY A 13 -7.71 -22.48 4.41
N GLY A 14 -7.56 -23.64 5.08
CA GLY A 14 -6.80 -23.75 6.31
C GLY A 14 -5.29 -23.57 6.15
N ALA A 15 -4.70 -23.80 4.97
CA ALA A 15 -3.25 -23.72 4.80
C ALA A 15 -2.74 -22.26 4.81
N CYS A 16 -3.46 -21.32 4.18
CA CYS A 16 -3.10 -19.89 4.24
C CYS A 16 -3.52 -19.22 5.54
N GLU A 17 -4.64 -19.63 6.16
CA GLU A 17 -4.93 -19.22 7.55
C GLU A 17 -3.81 -19.66 8.50
N THR A 18 -3.24 -20.84 8.28
CA THR A 18 -2.05 -21.33 9.01
C THR A 18 -0.81 -20.51 8.68
N LEU A 19 -0.57 -20.15 7.41
CA LEU A 19 0.59 -19.35 6.96
C LEU A 19 0.53 -17.87 7.40
N LEU A 20 -0.68 -17.30 7.54
CA LEU A 20 -0.91 -16.00 8.17
C LEU A 20 -0.75 -16.08 9.69
N GLY A 21 -1.06 -17.24 10.28
CA GLY A 21 -0.68 -17.60 11.64
C GLY A 21 0.84 -17.72 11.82
N GLU A 22 1.58 -18.06 10.77
CA GLU A 22 3.05 -18.13 10.77
C GLU A 22 3.74 -16.76 10.62
N ILE A 23 3.08 -15.76 10.01
CA ILE A 23 3.60 -14.38 9.89
C ILE A 23 2.56 -13.34 10.35
N PRO A 24 2.19 -13.33 11.65
CA PRO A 24 1.17 -12.43 12.18
C PRO A 24 1.54 -10.95 12.04
N GLU A 25 2.83 -10.63 12.01
CA GLU A 25 3.34 -9.26 11.82
C GLU A 25 2.95 -8.67 10.46
N LEU A 26 3.00 -9.47 9.39
CA LEU A 26 2.65 -9.02 8.04
C LEU A 26 1.13 -8.77 7.94
N ALA A 27 0.33 -9.67 8.50
CA ALA A 27 -1.12 -9.53 8.55
C ALA A 27 -1.54 -8.30 9.39
N ALA A 28 -0.87 -8.06 10.52
CA ALA A 28 -1.10 -6.89 11.37
C ALA A 28 -0.71 -5.59 10.64
N HIS A 29 0.47 -5.55 10.01
CA HIS A 29 0.92 -4.38 9.25
C HIS A 29 -0.10 -4.00 8.17
N MET A 30 -0.50 -4.98 7.34
CA MET A 30 -1.43 -4.72 6.26
C MET A 30 -2.85 -4.42 6.74
N SER A 31 -3.30 -5.03 7.84
CA SER A 31 -4.55 -4.64 8.50
C SER A 31 -4.50 -3.18 8.94
N GLY A 32 -3.37 -2.74 9.49
CA GLY A 32 -3.13 -1.34 9.86
C GLY A 32 -3.22 -0.41 8.67
N VAL A 33 -2.56 -0.75 7.56
CA VAL A 33 -2.61 0.00 6.29
C VAL A 33 -4.04 0.13 5.78
N LEU A 34 -4.77 -0.98 5.65
CA LEU A 34 -6.14 -0.98 5.16
C LEU A 34 -7.08 -0.17 6.05
N ARG A 35 -6.98 -0.34 7.38
CA ARG A 35 -7.83 0.35 8.35
C ARG A 35 -7.55 1.85 8.39
N THR A 36 -6.29 2.26 8.35
CA THR A 36 -5.91 3.67 8.25
C THR A 36 -6.52 4.31 7.01
N ALA A 37 -6.41 3.64 5.86
CA ALA A 37 -7.05 4.12 4.62
C ALA A 37 -8.58 4.17 4.75
N TYR A 38 -9.20 3.13 5.30
CA TYR A 38 -10.66 3.00 5.47
C TYR A 38 -11.26 4.04 6.43
N LEU A 39 -10.54 4.39 7.50
CA LEU A 39 -10.97 5.44 8.41
C LEU A 39 -11.05 6.79 7.68
N TYR A 40 -10.10 7.08 6.80
CA TYR A 40 -10.12 8.30 6.00
C TYR A 40 -11.14 8.26 4.85
N CYS A 41 -11.20 7.16 4.11
CA CYS A 41 -12.13 6.98 2.99
C CYS A 41 -12.78 5.59 3.06
N PRO A 42 -14.12 5.49 3.16
CA PRO A 42 -14.82 4.20 3.23
C PRO A 42 -14.84 3.45 1.90
N LYS A 43 -14.19 3.97 0.84
CA LYS A 43 -14.08 3.35 -0.47
C LYS A 43 -12.61 3.27 -0.83
N LEU A 44 -12.09 2.05 -0.93
CA LEU A 44 -10.72 1.76 -1.26
C LEU A 44 -10.66 1.32 -2.71
N LEU A 45 -9.87 2.02 -3.52
CA LEU A 45 -9.70 1.74 -4.93
C LEU A 45 -8.43 0.92 -5.13
N LEU A 46 -8.56 -0.21 -5.81
CA LEU A 46 -7.45 -1.06 -6.24
C LEU A 46 -7.45 -1.13 -7.77
N THR A 47 -6.29 -1.19 -8.39
CA THR A 47 -6.20 -1.58 -9.80
C THR A 47 -6.31 -3.10 -9.94
N ALA A 48 -6.83 -3.57 -11.08
CA ALA A 48 -6.89 -5.02 -11.34
C ALA A 48 -5.50 -5.70 -11.25
N ALA A 49 -4.42 -5.00 -11.62
CA ALA A 49 -3.06 -5.52 -11.48
C ALA A 49 -2.61 -5.66 -10.02
N GLU A 50 -2.94 -4.69 -9.16
CA GLU A 50 -2.67 -4.79 -7.71
C GLU A 50 -3.46 -5.92 -7.06
N LEU A 51 -4.64 -6.24 -7.59
CA LEU A 51 -5.43 -7.38 -7.12
C LEU A 51 -4.83 -8.72 -7.56
N PHE A 52 -4.56 -8.88 -8.86
CA PHE A 52 -4.18 -10.16 -9.45
C PHE A 52 -2.70 -10.52 -9.34
N ASP A 53 -1.85 -9.58 -8.94
CA ASP A 53 -0.42 -9.82 -8.66
C ASP A 53 -0.01 -9.38 -7.25
N GLY A 54 -0.97 -8.87 -6.45
CA GLY A 54 -0.72 -8.44 -5.08
C GLY A 54 -0.68 -9.62 -4.12
N ILE A 55 0.51 -9.93 -3.61
CA ILE A 55 0.75 -11.01 -2.63
C ILE A 55 -0.27 -10.98 -1.50
N PHE A 56 -0.53 -9.80 -0.95
CA PHE A 56 -1.43 -9.63 0.18
C PHE A 56 -2.89 -10.00 -0.15
N PHE A 57 -3.46 -9.46 -1.23
CA PHE A 57 -4.87 -9.71 -1.58
C PHE A 57 -5.11 -11.17 -1.97
N LEU A 58 -4.12 -11.80 -2.59
CA LEU A 58 -4.19 -13.21 -2.99
C LEU A 58 -3.95 -14.14 -1.81
N ALA A 59 -3.06 -13.80 -0.87
CA ALA A 59 -2.84 -14.61 0.33
C ALA A 59 -4.07 -14.62 1.26
N LEU A 60 -4.75 -13.49 1.40
CA LEU A 60 -5.90 -13.35 2.30
C LEU A 60 -7.24 -13.76 1.68
N GLY A 61 -7.43 -13.48 0.39
CA GLY A 61 -8.73 -13.54 -0.26
C GLY A 61 -9.70 -12.41 0.15
N PRO A 62 -10.85 -12.29 -0.53
CA PRO A 62 -11.79 -11.20 -0.33
C PRO A 62 -12.45 -11.21 1.05
N GLU A 63 -12.87 -12.37 1.56
CA GLU A 63 -13.60 -12.47 2.84
C GLU A 63 -12.75 -11.99 4.03
N THR A 64 -11.49 -12.41 4.10
CA THR A 64 -10.56 -12.00 5.15
C THR A 64 -10.28 -10.50 5.08
N VAL A 65 -10.08 -9.94 3.89
CA VAL A 65 -9.86 -8.50 3.70
C VAL A 65 -11.08 -7.69 4.14
N LEU A 66 -12.30 -8.13 3.80
CA LEU A 66 -13.54 -7.48 4.25
C LEU A 66 -13.73 -7.59 5.77
N SER A 67 -13.40 -8.75 6.34
CA SER A 67 -13.44 -8.98 7.79
C SER A 67 -12.46 -8.09 8.55
N MET A 68 -11.25 -7.87 8.00
CA MET A 68 -10.27 -6.93 8.56
C MET A 68 -10.82 -5.50 8.64
N LEU A 69 -11.67 -5.12 7.68
CA LEU A 69 -12.35 -3.82 7.63
C LEU A 69 -13.63 -3.77 8.47
N GLY A 70 -13.97 -4.85 9.18
CA GLY A 70 -15.18 -4.94 10.01
C GLY A 70 -16.48 -4.84 9.19
N GLN A 71 -16.41 -5.16 7.90
CA GLN A 71 -17.54 -5.13 6.97
C GLN A 71 -18.37 -6.41 7.06
N THR A 72 -19.67 -6.26 6.85
CA THR A 72 -20.62 -7.37 6.69
C THR A 72 -21.07 -7.48 5.24
N HIS A 73 -21.59 -8.64 4.82
CA HIS A 73 -22.10 -8.85 3.47
C HIS A 73 -23.30 -7.94 3.10
N THR A 74 -23.90 -7.25 4.07
CA THR A 74 -25.00 -6.29 3.86
C THR A 74 -24.53 -4.85 3.62
N ASP A 75 -23.26 -4.56 3.86
CA ASP A 75 -22.70 -3.23 3.67
C ASP A 75 -22.44 -2.94 2.18
N ALA A 76 -22.45 -1.67 1.80
CA ALA A 76 -22.06 -1.27 0.45
C ALA A 76 -20.58 -1.64 0.21
N PRO A 77 -20.20 -2.04 -1.03
CA PRO A 77 -18.86 -2.52 -1.31
C PRO A 77 -17.82 -1.44 -1.00
N THR A 78 -16.94 -1.77 -0.05
CA THR A 78 -15.83 -0.92 0.37
C THR A 78 -14.67 -1.00 -0.62
N ILE A 79 -14.39 -2.20 -1.15
CA ILE A 79 -13.35 -2.40 -2.16
C ILE A 79 -13.92 -2.16 -3.55
N ILE A 80 -13.25 -1.29 -4.31
CA ILE A 80 -13.54 -1.00 -5.71
C ILE A 80 -12.33 -1.41 -6.53
N VAL A 81 -12.52 -2.31 -7.48
CA VAL A 81 -11.47 -2.74 -8.40
C VAL A 81 -11.67 -2.03 -9.72
N SER A 82 -10.68 -1.25 -10.14
CA SER A 82 -10.68 -0.54 -11.41
C SER A 82 -9.87 -1.28 -12.47
N GLY A 83 -10.48 -1.50 -13.62
CA GLY A 83 -9.87 -2.20 -14.75
C GLY A 83 -10.22 -1.59 -16.10
N ARG A 84 -9.51 -2.01 -17.13
CA ARG A 84 -9.68 -1.52 -18.51
C ARG A 84 -10.54 -2.42 -19.38
N GLN A 85 -11.02 -3.53 -18.83
CA GLN A 85 -11.81 -4.53 -19.55
C GLN A 85 -13.29 -4.43 -19.17
N SER A 86 -14.13 -5.22 -19.82
CA SER A 86 -15.57 -5.22 -19.57
C SER A 86 -15.96 -5.84 -18.21
N SER A 87 -15.12 -6.72 -17.65
CA SER A 87 -15.32 -7.36 -16.36
C SER A 87 -13.99 -7.58 -15.62
N LEU A 88 -14.10 -7.95 -14.33
CA LEU A 88 -12.95 -8.32 -13.52
C LEU A 88 -12.25 -9.59 -14.05
N GLU A 89 -13.02 -10.58 -14.49
CA GLU A 89 -12.47 -11.80 -15.11
C GLU A 89 -11.73 -11.51 -16.42
N GLU A 90 -12.27 -10.62 -17.27
CA GLU A 90 -11.55 -10.21 -18.49
C GLU A 90 -10.26 -9.45 -18.16
N CYS A 91 -10.23 -8.71 -17.03
CA CYS A 91 -8.98 -8.12 -16.56
C CYS A 91 -7.94 -9.18 -16.17
N LEU A 92 -8.34 -10.28 -15.53
CA LEU A 92 -7.43 -11.39 -15.22
C LEU A 92 -6.85 -11.98 -16.51
N VAL A 93 -7.73 -12.33 -17.46
CA VAL A 93 -7.34 -12.92 -18.75
C VAL A 93 -6.36 -12.00 -19.48
N HIS A 94 -6.67 -10.71 -19.60
CA HIS A 94 -5.78 -9.75 -20.25
C HIS A 94 -4.47 -9.51 -19.47
N PHE A 95 -4.49 -9.67 -18.15
CA PHE A 95 -3.30 -9.53 -17.31
C PHE A 95 -2.34 -10.72 -17.49
N THR A 96 -2.85 -11.94 -17.60
CA THR A 96 -2.04 -13.17 -17.62
C THR A 96 -1.88 -13.83 -18.98
N VAL A 97 -2.73 -13.52 -19.97
CA VAL A 97 -2.76 -14.18 -21.28
C VAL A 97 -2.40 -13.20 -22.40
N SER A 98 -1.68 -13.68 -23.41
CA SER A 98 -1.37 -12.95 -24.64
C SER A 98 -1.42 -13.89 -25.85
N THR A 99 -1.40 -13.33 -27.05
CA THR A 99 -1.22 -14.13 -28.27
C THR A 99 0.26 -14.32 -28.56
N ILE A 100 0.61 -15.40 -29.26
CA ILE A 100 1.99 -15.67 -29.67
C ILE A 100 2.53 -14.53 -30.53
N GLU A 101 1.73 -13.97 -31.44
CA GLU A 101 2.12 -12.80 -32.24
C GLU A 101 2.51 -11.60 -31.36
N ASN A 102 1.70 -11.26 -30.36
CA ASN A 102 1.97 -10.13 -29.48
C ASN A 102 3.25 -10.33 -28.67
N VAL A 103 3.54 -11.56 -28.25
CA VAL A 103 4.79 -11.89 -27.54
C VAL A 103 6.00 -11.74 -28.46
N ARG A 104 5.92 -12.21 -29.72
CA ARG A 104 6.98 -12.02 -30.73
C ARG A 104 7.22 -10.53 -31.01
N LEU A 105 6.16 -9.75 -31.19
CA LEU A 105 6.27 -8.30 -31.41
C LEU A 105 6.95 -7.59 -30.24
N GLN A 106 6.58 -7.94 -29.00
CA GLN A 106 7.25 -7.42 -27.82
C GLN A 106 8.75 -7.75 -27.85
N GLN A 107 9.12 -9.01 -28.07
CA GLN A 107 10.51 -9.44 -28.17
C GLN A 107 11.30 -8.65 -29.23
N HIS A 108 10.71 -8.39 -30.39
CA HIS A 108 11.33 -7.61 -31.47
C HIS A 108 11.52 -6.13 -31.11
N VAL A 109 10.53 -5.48 -30.50
CA VAL A 109 10.66 -4.09 -30.00
C VAL A 109 11.75 -4.00 -28.93
N PHE A 110 11.85 -5.01 -28.05
CA PHE A 110 12.91 -5.08 -27.04
C PHE A 110 14.30 -5.30 -27.64
N ALA A 111 14.39 -6.04 -28.75
CA ALA A 111 15.64 -6.27 -29.46
C ALA A 111 16.10 -5.08 -30.29
N ALA A 112 15.18 -4.30 -30.88
CA ALA A 112 15.51 -3.10 -31.65
C ALA A 112 16.13 -1.99 -30.77
N GLY A 113 15.91 -2.01 -29.45
CA GLY A 113 16.61 -1.16 -28.47
C GLY A 113 18.01 -1.66 -28.09
N LYS A 114 18.46 -2.81 -28.61
CA LYS A 114 19.83 -3.33 -28.50
C LYS A 114 20.51 -3.16 -29.86
N SER A 115 21.44 -2.20 -29.97
CA SER A 115 22.46 -2.32 -31.01
C SER A 115 23.28 -3.57 -30.68
N ASP A 116 23.49 -4.42 -31.68
CA ASP A 116 24.31 -5.64 -31.63
C ASP A 116 23.72 -6.84 -30.87
N ARG A 117 22.63 -7.39 -31.40
CA ARG A 117 22.40 -8.84 -31.67
C ARG A 117 20.91 -9.05 -31.90
N MET A 118 20.51 -9.38 -33.12
CA MET A 118 19.16 -9.90 -33.37
C MET A 118 18.95 -11.14 -32.48
N PRO A 119 17.80 -11.27 -31.80
CA PRO A 119 17.47 -12.50 -31.09
C PRO A 119 17.42 -13.60 -32.14
N GLN A 120 18.16 -14.69 -31.91
CA GLN A 120 17.97 -15.88 -32.72
C GLN A 120 16.53 -16.35 -32.49
N GLN A 121 15.71 -16.30 -33.54
CA GLN A 121 14.37 -16.88 -33.51
C GLN A 121 14.52 -18.35 -33.13
N ASN A 122 13.82 -18.78 -32.08
CA ASN A 122 13.82 -20.18 -31.69
C ASN A 122 13.12 -20.98 -32.80
N PRO A 123 13.82 -21.88 -33.54
CA PRO A 123 13.28 -22.51 -34.74
C PRO A 123 12.02 -23.35 -34.49
N ASN A 124 11.79 -23.82 -33.26
CA ASN A 124 10.60 -24.61 -32.90
C ASN A 124 9.29 -23.81 -32.86
N CYS A 125 9.35 -22.49 -32.90
CA CYS A 125 8.16 -21.65 -32.76
C CYS A 125 7.69 -21.04 -34.08
N ASN A 126 8.35 -21.27 -35.21
CA ASN A 126 8.02 -20.57 -36.47
C ASN A 126 6.73 -21.07 -37.13
N ASP A 127 6.30 -22.30 -36.83
CA ASP A 127 5.11 -22.94 -37.44
C ASP A 127 3.85 -22.87 -36.54
N VAL A 128 3.92 -22.18 -35.41
CA VAL A 128 2.78 -22.01 -34.49
C VAL A 128 1.90 -20.85 -34.94
N ASP A 129 0.59 -21.10 -35.02
CA ASP A 129 -0.44 -20.13 -35.37
C ASP A 129 -0.31 -18.85 -34.52
N PRO A 130 -0.18 -17.66 -35.14
CA PRO A 130 0.01 -16.39 -34.44
C PRO A 130 -1.11 -16.05 -33.45
N ASP A 131 -2.33 -16.52 -33.70
CA ASP A 131 -3.53 -16.23 -32.89
C ASP A 131 -3.67 -17.16 -31.68
N MET A 132 -2.83 -18.21 -31.57
CA MET A 132 -2.83 -19.06 -30.38
C MET A 132 -2.43 -18.28 -29.12
N LEU A 133 -3.03 -18.69 -28.02
CA LEU A 133 -2.84 -18.09 -26.71
C LEU A 133 -1.64 -18.70 -25.98
N THR A 134 -0.98 -17.86 -25.20
CA THR A 134 0.08 -18.24 -24.27
C THR A 134 0.07 -17.32 -23.05
N LEU A 135 0.85 -17.64 -22.02
CA LEU A 135 1.00 -16.77 -20.86
C LEU A 135 1.72 -15.47 -21.23
N ARG A 136 1.33 -14.36 -20.62
CA ARG A 136 1.92 -13.05 -20.87
C ARG A 136 3.32 -12.99 -20.22
N PRO A 137 4.37 -12.64 -20.98
CA PRO A 137 5.69 -12.36 -20.42
C PRO A 137 5.63 -11.13 -19.51
N LEU A 138 5.85 -11.35 -18.23
CA LEU A 138 5.78 -10.33 -17.20
C LEU A 138 6.58 -10.80 -15.98
N ARG A 139 7.02 -9.84 -15.16
CA ARG A 139 7.45 -10.13 -13.80
C ARG A 139 6.23 -10.17 -12.89
N TYR A 140 5.88 -11.38 -12.44
CA TYR A 140 4.80 -11.62 -11.50
C TYR A 140 5.35 -11.54 -10.08
N SER A 141 4.88 -10.55 -9.32
CA SER A 141 5.24 -10.33 -7.93
C SER A 141 4.79 -11.50 -7.05
N ILE A 142 3.58 -12.04 -7.29
CA ILE A 142 3.06 -13.19 -6.52
C ILE A 142 3.93 -14.43 -6.67
N LEU A 143 4.51 -14.63 -7.85
CA LEU A 143 5.38 -15.78 -8.11
C LEU A 143 6.85 -15.50 -7.76
N ASN A 144 7.18 -14.25 -7.45
CA ASN A 144 8.55 -13.73 -7.37
C ASN A 144 9.42 -14.21 -8.56
N ARG A 145 8.83 -14.25 -9.76
CA ARG A 145 9.43 -14.80 -10.98
C ARG A 145 9.16 -13.91 -12.19
N GLU A 146 10.11 -13.89 -13.11
CA GLU A 146 9.96 -13.25 -14.42
C GLU A 146 9.74 -14.32 -15.48
N LEU A 147 8.61 -14.23 -16.18
CA LEU A 147 8.37 -15.00 -17.40
C LEU A 147 8.92 -14.20 -18.58
N SER A 148 10.02 -14.67 -19.17
CA SER A 148 10.59 -14.06 -20.37
C SER A 148 9.84 -14.50 -21.63
N ALA A 149 9.90 -13.67 -22.67
CA ALA A 149 9.32 -14.02 -23.97
C ALA A 149 9.94 -15.30 -24.53
N ASP A 150 11.26 -15.46 -24.40
CA ASP A 150 11.97 -16.66 -24.85
C ASP A 150 11.41 -17.91 -24.17
N TYR A 151 11.21 -17.85 -22.85
CA TYR A 151 10.74 -19.00 -22.07
C TYR A 151 9.31 -19.40 -22.44
N VAL A 152 8.41 -18.41 -22.55
CA VAL A 152 7.00 -18.62 -22.91
C VAL A 152 6.85 -19.14 -24.34
N LEU A 153 7.77 -18.79 -25.24
CA LEU A 153 7.80 -19.26 -26.64
C LEU A 153 8.54 -20.61 -26.80
N CYS A 154 9.13 -21.18 -25.76
CA CYS A 154 9.78 -22.50 -25.83
C CYS A 154 8.80 -23.68 -25.65
N GLY A 155 7.52 -23.42 -25.42
CA GLY A 155 6.49 -24.46 -25.27
C GLY A 155 6.19 -25.24 -26.56
N ASP A 156 5.59 -26.42 -26.39
CA ASP A 156 5.15 -27.30 -27.48
C ASP A 156 3.88 -26.75 -28.18
N THR A 157 3.74 -26.98 -29.48
CA THR A 157 2.58 -26.55 -30.28
C THR A 157 1.27 -27.11 -29.71
N ASP A 158 1.30 -28.38 -29.27
CA ASP A 158 0.14 -29.04 -28.67
C ASP A 158 -0.32 -28.33 -27.39
N HIS A 159 0.62 -27.78 -26.62
CA HIS A 159 0.31 -27.02 -25.40
C HIS A 159 -0.45 -25.73 -25.72
N TYR A 160 0.01 -24.94 -26.70
CA TYR A 160 -0.68 -23.70 -27.09
C TYR A 160 -2.07 -23.97 -27.66
N HIS A 161 -2.21 -25.03 -28.47
CA HIS A 161 -3.49 -25.45 -29.01
C HIS A 161 -4.45 -25.85 -27.88
N GLN A 162 -4.01 -26.73 -26.97
CA GLN A 162 -4.85 -27.16 -25.84
C GLN A 162 -5.27 -26.00 -24.95
N PHE A 163 -4.35 -25.09 -24.62
CA PHE A 163 -4.66 -23.91 -23.81
C PHE A 163 -5.67 -23.00 -24.50
N THR A 164 -5.49 -22.75 -25.79
CA THR A 164 -6.38 -21.91 -26.60
C THR A 164 -7.80 -22.49 -26.68
N GLU A 165 -7.94 -23.79 -26.97
CA GLU A 165 -9.25 -24.44 -27.04
C GLU A 165 -9.97 -24.44 -25.70
N ARG A 166 -9.26 -24.71 -24.60
CA ARG A 166 -9.85 -24.68 -23.26
C ARG A 166 -10.32 -23.29 -22.87
N MET A 167 -9.54 -22.26 -23.15
CA MET A 167 -9.94 -20.86 -22.90
C MET A 167 -11.16 -20.47 -23.74
N ARG A 168 -11.22 -20.90 -25.01
CA ARG A 168 -12.37 -20.64 -25.89
C ARG A 168 -13.62 -21.36 -25.40
N HIS A 169 -13.51 -22.64 -25.07
CA HIS A 169 -14.61 -23.43 -24.51
C HIS A 169 -15.15 -22.80 -23.23
N ALA A 170 -14.28 -22.43 -22.30
CA ALA A 170 -14.68 -21.79 -21.06
C ALA A 170 -15.39 -20.44 -21.29
N THR A 171 -14.94 -19.66 -22.27
CA THR A 171 -15.61 -18.42 -22.66
C THR A 171 -17.01 -18.68 -23.22
N GLN A 172 -17.18 -19.72 -24.05
CA GLN A 172 -18.48 -20.08 -24.62
C GLN A 172 -19.45 -20.64 -23.57
N MET A 173 -18.94 -21.48 -22.67
CA MET A 173 -19.73 -22.17 -21.64
C MET A 173 -19.87 -21.34 -20.35
N HIS A 174 -19.28 -20.14 -20.29
CA HIS A 174 -19.23 -19.29 -19.10
C HIS A 174 -18.61 -19.98 -17.88
N GLU A 175 -17.60 -20.83 -18.14
CA GLU A 175 -16.85 -21.53 -17.09
C GLU A 175 -15.72 -20.65 -16.55
N PRO A 176 -15.37 -20.78 -15.25
CA PRO A 176 -14.24 -20.11 -14.64
C PRO A 176 -12.91 -20.27 -15.40
N ARG A 177 -12.35 -19.17 -15.93
CA ARG A 177 -11.06 -19.22 -16.65
C ARG A 177 -9.83 -19.17 -15.74
N ALA A 178 -9.98 -18.72 -14.49
CA ALA A 178 -8.87 -18.60 -13.54
C ALA A 178 -8.11 -19.92 -13.34
N ARG A 179 -8.84 -21.05 -13.26
CA ARG A 179 -8.26 -22.38 -13.14
C ARG A 179 -7.44 -22.79 -14.37
N ILE A 180 -7.94 -22.50 -15.57
CA ILE A 180 -7.25 -22.84 -16.83
C ILE A 180 -5.93 -22.07 -16.92
N ILE A 181 -5.93 -20.80 -16.50
CA ILE A 181 -4.73 -19.96 -16.43
C ILE A 181 -3.74 -20.53 -15.40
N ALA A 182 -4.19 -20.90 -14.20
CA ALA A 182 -3.35 -21.50 -13.17
C ALA A 182 -2.68 -22.80 -13.63
N GLU A 183 -3.42 -23.70 -14.29
CA GLU A 183 -2.88 -24.93 -14.86
C GLU A 183 -1.84 -24.64 -15.97
N ALA A 184 -2.01 -23.56 -16.74
CA ALA A 184 -0.99 -23.14 -17.70
C ALA A 184 0.31 -22.67 -17.01
N PHE A 185 0.22 -21.97 -15.87
CA PHE A 185 1.41 -21.63 -15.07
C PHE A 185 2.11 -22.88 -14.54
N GLU A 186 1.36 -23.87 -14.06
CA GLU A 186 1.91 -25.13 -13.54
C GLU A 186 2.67 -25.91 -14.63
N ASN A 187 2.09 -26.00 -15.83
CA ASN A 187 2.72 -26.66 -16.97
C ASN A 187 4.03 -25.97 -17.41
N LEU A 188 4.07 -24.63 -17.35
CA LEU A 188 5.25 -23.86 -17.76
C LEU A 188 6.30 -23.73 -16.65
N LEU A 189 5.91 -23.77 -15.38
CA LEU A 189 6.80 -23.61 -14.22
C LEU A 189 6.66 -24.81 -13.26
N PRO A 190 7.08 -26.02 -13.64
CA PRO A 190 7.03 -27.16 -12.74
C PRO A 190 7.86 -26.87 -11.48
N CYS A 191 7.26 -27.02 -10.30
CA CYS A 191 7.96 -26.86 -9.04
C CYS A 191 8.91 -28.04 -8.83
N GLU A 192 10.22 -27.78 -8.77
CA GLU A 192 11.25 -28.83 -8.66
C GLU A 192 11.17 -29.64 -7.35
N ASN A 193 10.43 -29.19 -6.32
CA ASN A 193 10.42 -29.82 -4.98
C ASN A 193 9.10 -29.60 -4.17
N SER A 194 7.91 -29.97 -4.67
CA SER A 194 6.74 -30.04 -3.78
C SER A 194 5.62 -30.97 -4.26
N ASP A 195 5.15 -31.84 -3.37
CA ASP A 195 3.94 -32.69 -3.48
C ASP A 195 2.60 -31.91 -3.55
N HIS A 196 2.62 -30.57 -3.68
CA HIS A 196 1.42 -29.73 -3.63
C HIS A 196 1.33 -28.74 -4.79
N THR A 197 0.10 -28.70 -5.33
CA THR A 197 -0.43 -27.89 -6.43
C THR A 197 -0.48 -26.39 -6.10
N ASN A 198 0.68 -25.74 -6.02
CA ASN A 198 0.80 -24.33 -5.60
C ASN A 198 0.07 -23.34 -6.52
N TYR A 199 -0.06 -23.66 -7.81
CA TYR A 199 -0.73 -22.78 -8.78
C TYR A 199 -2.25 -22.94 -8.79
N LEU A 200 -2.79 -24.12 -8.45
CA LEU A 200 -4.24 -24.31 -8.36
C LEU A 200 -4.85 -23.41 -7.28
N PHE A 201 -4.18 -23.28 -6.14
CA PHE A 201 -4.58 -22.35 -5.09
C PHE A 201 -4.62 -20.89 -5.60
N LEU A 202 -3.63 -20.48 -6.39
CA LEU A 202 -3.64 -19.15 -7.02
C LEU A 202 -4.86 -18.97 -7.95
N GLY A 203 -5.19 -20.00 -8.72
CA GLY A 203 -6.42 -20.05 -9.53
C GLY A 203 -7.70 -19.91 -8.70
N GLU A 204 -7.79 -20.60 -7.57
CA GLU A 204 -8.92 -20.49 -6.62
C GLU A 204 -9.02 -19.08 -6.05
N ARG A 205 -7.91 -18.48 -5.61
CA ARG A 205 -7.88 -17.11 -5.07
C ARG A 205 -8.30 -16.06 -6.09
N TRP A 206 -7.85 -16.18 -7.34
CA TRP A 206 -8.35 -15.32 -8.42
C TRP A 206 -9.85 -15.48 -8.62
N GLN A 207 -10.34 -16.72 -8.60
CA GLN A 207 -11.76 -17.01 -8.79
C GLN A 207 -12.61 -16.44 -7.66
N GLU A 208 -12.17 -16.53 -6.40
CA GLU A 208 -12.87 -15.95 -5.26
C GLU A 208 -13.04 -14.43 -5.37
N TRP A 209 -12.02 -13.70 -5.83
CA TRP A 209 -12.15 -12.26 -6.06
C TRP A 209 -13.13 -11.93 -7.20
N ILE A 210 -13.19 -12.76 -8.23
CA ILE A 210 -14.16 -12.63 -9.32
C ILE A 210 -15.57 -12.94 -8.82
N ASP A 211 -15.75 -13.97 -8.00
CA ASP A 211 -17.05 -14.33 -7.45
C ASP A 211 -17.53 -13.30 -6.42
N ALA A 212 -16.63 -12.74 -5.60
CA ALA A 212 -16.95 -11.62 -4.70
C ALA A 212 -17.45 -10.37 -5.45
N GLU A 213 -16.99 -10.15 -6.69
CA GLU A 213 -17.51 -9.11 -7.57
C GLU A 213 -18.92 -9.43 -8.07
N ARG A 214 -19.14 -10.67 -8.53
CA ARG A 214 -20.46 -11.16 -8.99
C ARG A 214 -21.51 -11.15 -7.88
N GLU A 215 -21.09 -11.42 -6.64
CA GLU A 215 -21.92 -11.38 -5.43
C GLU A 215 -22.16 -9.95 -4.90
N GLY A 216 -21.45 -8.96 -5.44
CA GLY A 216 -21.58 -7.55 -5.03
C GLY A 216 -20.84 -7.17 -3.75
N LEU A 217 -20.01 -8.06 -3.21
CA LEU A 217 -19.12 -7.78 -2.07
C LEU A 217 -17.99 -6.83 -2.45
N VAL A 218 -17.56 -6.90 -3.71
CA VAL A 218 -16.57 -6.03 -4.33
C VAL A 218 -17.21 -5.36 -5.55
N LYS A 219 -16.86 -4.10 -5.81
CA LYS A 219 -17.36 -3.38 -6.98
C LYS A 219 -16.31 -3.34 -8.08
N TYR A 220 -16.65 -3.75 -9.29
CA TYR A 220 -15.82 -3.48 -10.48
C TYR A 220 -16.18 -2.14 -11.13
N GLU A 221 -15.15 -1.37 -11.52
CA GLU A 221 -15.29 -0.13 -12.29
C GLU A 221 -14.47 -0.16 -13.58
N ASP A 222 -15.19 -0.20 -14.70
CA ASP A 222 -14.63 -0.12 -16.05
C ASP A 222 -14.17 1.31 -16.37
N GLN A 223 -12.86 1.47 -16.55
CA GLN A 223 -12.20 2.74 -16.90
C GLN A 223 -12.63 3.25 -18.28
N THR A 224 -13.03 2.37 -19.19
CA THR A 224 -13.42 2.75 -20.56
C THR A 224 -14.80 3.41 -20.59
N ARG A 225 -15.76 2.93 -19.77
CA ARG A 225 -17.09 3.53 -19.63
C ARG A 225 -17.06 4.90 -18.95
N ARG A 226 -16.13 5.10 -18.03
CA ARG A 226 -15.95 6.38 -17.31
C ARG A 226 -15.58 7.54 -18.24
N LYS A 227 -14.91 7.25 -19.36
CA LYS A 227 -14.61 8.23 -20.43
C LYS A 227 -15.87 8.80 -21.10
N VAL A 228 -17.00 8.08 -21.08
CA VAL A 228 -18.23 8.49 -21.76
C VAL A 228 -19.15 9.29 -20.83
N SER A 229 -19.14 9.02 -19.53
CA SER A 229 -20.08 9.65 -18.58
C SER A 229 -19.62 11.00 -18.03
N ASN A 230 -18.31 11.21 -17.90
CA ASN A 230 -17.75 12.44 -17.34
C ASN A 230 -17.15 13.28 -18.48
N GLY A 231 -17.96 14.16 -19.08
CA GLY A 231 -17.50 15.23 -19.99
C GLY A 231 -16.55 16.25 -19.34
N SER A 232 -15.83 15.87 -18.29
CA SER A 232 -14.90 16.67 -17.50
C SER A 232 -13.48 16.11 -17.64
N GLY A 233 -12.78 16.56 -18.68
CA GLY A 233 -11.41 17.10 -18.63
C GLY A 233 -10.22 16.32 -18.05
N HIS A 234 -10.37 15.12 -17.46
CA HIS A 234 -9.19 14.33 -17.09
C HIS A 234 -8.70 13.57 -18.32
N GLY A 235 -7.60 14.07 -18.89
CA GLY A 235 -7.01 13.55 -20.14
C GLY A 235 -6.62 12.08 -20.07
N LEU A 236 -6.08 11.58 -21.20
CA LEU A 236 -5.43 10.27 -21.26
C LEU A 236 -4.45 10.11 -20.08
N PHE A 237 -4.36 8.91 -19.49
CA PHE A 237 -3.42 8.63 -18.40
C PHE A 237 -2.01 9.16 -18.70
N ASP A 238 -1.56 9.05 -19.95
CA ASP A 238 -0.26 9.55 -20.41
C ASP A 238 -0.11 11.07 -20.23
N ALA A 239 -1.17 11.85 -20.44
CA ALA A 239 -1.16 13.29 -20.21
C ALA A 239 -1.07 13.63 -18.71
N THR A 240 -1.86 12.94 -17.87
CA THR A 240 -1.79 13.10 -16.40
C THR A 240 -0.40 12.71 -15.88
N PHE A 241 0.14 11.59 -16.35
CA PHE A 241 1.48 11.12 -16.00
C PHE A 241 2.55 12.12 -16.40
N ALA A 242 2.53 12.63 -17.64
CA ALA A 242 3.51 13.59 -18.11
C ALA A 242 3.56 14.87 -17.26
N VAL A 243 2.39 15.39 -16.84
CA VAL A 243 2.30 16.58 -15.98
C VAL A 243 2.91 16.31 -14.61
N ILE A 244 2.50 15.21 -13.95
CA ILE A 244 2.98 14.87 -12.60
C ILE A 244 4.47 14.52 -12.64
N ALA A 245 4.91 13.76 -13.63
CA ALA A 245 6.32 13.41 -13.83
C ALA A 245 7.18 14.65 -13.99
N LYS A 246 6.78 15.60 -14.85
CA LYS A 246 7.52 16.86 -15.06
C LYS A 246 7.73 17.64 -13.77
N THR A 247 6.67 17.81 -12.96
CA THR A 247 6.75 18.50 -11.67
C THR A 247 7.70 17.78 -10.71
N ASN A 248 7.61 16.46 -10.64
CA ASN A 248 8.41 15.66 -9.72
C ASN A 248 9.88 15.53 -10.17
N VAL A 249 10.18 15.60 -11.46
CA VAL A 249 11.57 15.72 -11.98
C VAL A 249 12.21 17.01 -11.47
N HIS A 250 11.50 18.14 -11.54
CA HIS A 250 12.01 19.44 -11.08
C HIS A 250 12.37 19.42 -9.58
N VAL A 251 11.51 18.82 -8.74
CA VAL A 251 11.77 18.68 -7.30
C VAL A 251 13.06 17.90 -7.03
N VAL A 252 13.30 16.81 -7.78
CA VAL A 252 14.54 16.03 -7.64
C VAL A 252 15.74 16.83 -8.12
N GLN A 253 15.63 17.57 -9.23
CA GLN A 253 16.71 18.40 -9.75
C GLN A 253 17.11 19.51 -8.77
N GLU A 254 16.16 20.30 -8.27
CA GLU A 254 16.42 21.35 -7.27
C GLU A 254 17.09 20.79 -6.02
N TRP A 255 16.63 19.63 -5.55
CA TRP A 255 17.22 18.97 -4.39
C TRP A 255 18.66 18.50 -4.68
N LEU A 256 18.90 17.88 -5.83
CA LEU A 256 20.22 17.43 -6.25
C LEU A 256 21.21 18.58 -6.44
N ASP A 257 20.76 19.72 -6.92
CA ASP A 257 21.61 20.91 -7.07
C ASP A 257 21.99 21.53 -5.71
N SER A 258 21.11 21.41 -4.71
CA SER A 258 21.38 21.84 -3.33
C SER A 258 22.35 20.91 -2.59
N GLU A 259 22.16 19.59 -2.69
CA GLU A 259 22.89 18.61 -1.89
C GLU A 259 24.16 18.07 -2.58
N TYR A 260 24.17 18.08 -3.92
CA TYR A 260 25.29 17.64 -4.75
C TYR A 260 25.63 18.74 -5.78
N PRO A 261 26.27 19.84 -5.33
CA PRO A 261 26.62 20.96 -6.21
C PRO A 261 27.65 20.56 -7.29
N ASP A 262 28.48 19.56 -7.03
CA ASP A 262 29.46 19.06 -7.99
C ASP A 262 28.84 18.09 -9.01
N ASP A 263 29.06 18.39 -10.29
CA ASP A 263 28.53 17.63 -11.42
C ASP A 263 29.36 16.37 -11.72
N ASN A 264 29.16 15.32 -10.91
CA ASN A 264 29.83 14.04 -11.06
C ASN A 264 29.09 13.08 -12.02
N ASN A 265 29.80 12.06 -12.52
CA ASN A 265 29.22 11.08 -13.45
C ASN A 265 28.00 10.33 -12.88
N GLN A 266 27.91 10.16 -11.56
CA GLN A 266 26.79 9.49 -10.90
C GLN A 266 25.52 10.35 -10.96
N LYS A 267 25.63 11.66 -10.69
CA LYS A 267 24.54 12.63 -10.82
C LYS A 267 24.06 12.70 -12.27
N LYS A 268 24.97 12.73 -13.24
CA LYS A 268 24.64 12.73 -14.67
C LYS A 268 23.87 11.49 -15.10
N GLU A 269 24.35 10.30 -14.73
CA GLU A 269 23.64 9.06 -15.06
C GLU A 269 22.28 8.99 -14.38
N PHE A 270 22.20 9.37 -13.10
CA PHE A 270 20.94 9.38 -12.36
C PHE A 270 19.90 10.29 -13.02
N LEU A 271 20.30 11.52 -13.38
CA LEU A 271 19.43 12.45 -14.09
C LEU A 271 19.05 11.95 -15.49
N HIS A 272 19.98 11.32 -16.21
CA HIS A 272 19.69 10.72 -17.52
C HIS A 272 18.60 9.64 -17.41
N VAL A 273 18.75 8.71 -16.46
CA VAL A 273 17.75 7.65 -16.23
C VAL A 273 16.43 8.26 -15.76
N LEU A 274 16.45 9.24 -14.85
CA LEU A 274 15.26 9.96 -14.38
C LEU A 274 14.47 10.57 -15.54
N HIS A 275 15.17 11.25 -16.47
CA HIS A 275 14.54 11.82 -17.67
C HIS A 275 13.94 10.75 -18.58
N GLN A 276 14.63 9.63 -18.81
CA GLN A 276 14.09 8.53 -19.61
C GLN A 276 12.79 7.98 -19.01
N ILE A 277 12.79 7.62 -17.72
CA ILE A 277 11.63 7.02 -17.06
C ILE A 277 10.47 8.00 -16.88
N SER A 278 10.74 9.31 -16.81
CA SER A 278 9.69 10.35 -16.73
C SER A 278 8.78 10.44 -17.96
N SER A 279 9.21 9.88 -19.08
CA SER A 279 8.43 9.80 -20.32
C SER A 279 7.77 8.44 -20.54
N ASP A 280 7.99 7.47 -19.65
CA ASP A 280 7.57 6.09 -19.84
C ASP A 280 6.41 5.70 -18.93
N THR A 281 5.22 5.52 -19.51
CA THR A 281 4.03 5.09 -18.77
C THR A 281 3.96 3.58 -18.53
N SER A 282 4.91 2.80 -19.07
CA SER A 282 5.02 1.37 -18.84
C SER A 282 5.93 1.09 -17.65
N ARG A 283 5.32 0.65 -16.53
CA ARG A 283 6.05 0.32 -15.29
C ARG A 283 7.14 -0.72 -15.50
N SER A 284 6.86 -1.78 -16.27
CA SER A 284 7.83 -2.85 -16.53
C SER A 284 9.05 -2.33 -17.30
N ARG A 285 8.82 -1.52 -18.34
CA ARG A 285 9.89 -0.91 -19.14
C ARG A 285 10.71 0.10 -18.33
N ALA A 286 10.05 0.94 -17.53
CA ALA A 286 10.73 1.86 -16.62
C ALA A 286 11.64 1.13 -15.62
N PHE A 287 11.18 0.04 -15.00
CA PHE A 287 12.00 -0.75 -14.08
C PHE A 287 13.17 -1.45 -14.77
N GLN A 288 12.98 -1.91 -16.01
CA GLN A 288 14.07 -2.44 -16.82
C GLN A 288 15.12 -1.36 -17.13
N ILE A 289 14.72 -0.13 -17.48
CA ILE A 289 15.64 1.00 -17.68
C ILE A 289 16.44 1.27 -16.41
N ILE A 290 15.79 1.33 -15.24
CA ILE A 290 16.46 1.57 -13.96
C ILE A 290 17.46 0.46 -13.62
N THR A 291 17.12 -0.79 -13.90
CA THR A 291 17.99 -1.95 -13.61
C THR A 291 19.30 -1.89 -14.41
N ARG A 292 19.29 -1.25 -15.58
CA ARG A 292 20.46 -1.10 -16.46
C ARG A 292 21.43 0.01 -16.04
N MET A 293 21.10 0.82 -15.04
CA MET A 293 21.97 1.87 -14.51
C MET A 293 23.30 1.28 -14.03
N GLN A 294 24.43 1.81 -14.51
CA GLN A 294 25.78 1.29 -14.31
C GLN A 294 26.39 1.73 -12.98
N TYR A 295 26.24 3.00 -12.58
CA TYR A 295 26.80 3.53 -11.34
C TYR A 295 25.78 3.43 -10.20
N CYS A 296 25.97 2.46 -9.31
CA CYS A 296 25.27 2.43 -8.02
C CYS A 296 26.23 2.86 -6.92
N SER A 297 25.93 3.96 -6.23
CA SER A 297 26.64 4.25 -4.98
C SER A 297 26.29 3.17 -3.93
N GLN A 298 27.29 2.43 -3.44
CA GLN A 298 27.17 1.77 -2.14
C GLN A 298 27.22 2.90 -1.11
N GLY A 299 26.05 3.25 -0.58
CA GLY A 299 25.83 4.50 0.12
C GLY A 299 26.79 4.73 1.28
N PHE A 300 27.37 5.93 1.34
CA PHE A 300 27.83 6.51 2.60
C PHE A 300 27.64 8.02 2.57
N LYS A 301 26.61 8.49 3.30
CA LYS A 301 26.57 9.71 4.13
C LYS A 301 25.19 9.82 4.79
N GLY A 302 25.19 9.80 6.13
CA GLY A 302 24.07 10.19 7.03
C GLY A 302 22.76 9.38 6.92
N ASP A 303 22.14 9.07 8.06
CA ASP A 303 20.87 8.34 8.11
C ASP A 303 19.66 9.09 7.51
N ASN A 304 19.84 10.31 7.00
CA ASN A 304 18.74 11.24 6.65
C ASN A 304 18.75 11.81 5.21
N ALA A 305 19.59 11.30 4.30
CA ALA A 305 19.73 11.83 2.93
C ALA A 305 19.22 10.87 1.84
N PHE A 306 18.51 11.42 0.83
CA PHE A 306 18.10 10.68 -0.37
C PHE A 306 19.33 10.25 -1.18
N ARG A 307 19.40 8.98 -1.56
CA ARG A 307 20.63 8.41 -2.14
C ARG A 307 20.51 8.33 -3.67
N LEU A 308 21.62 8.53 -4.37
CA LEU A 308 21.73 8.28 -5.82
C LEU A 308 21.79 6.77 -6.09
N THR A 309 20.63 6.11 -6.00
CA THR A 309 20.51 4.64 -6.12
C THR A 309 19.36 4.26 -7.05
N ARG A 310 19.40 3.01 -7.56
CA ARG A 310 18.27 2.42 -8.29
C ARG A 310 16.99 2.43 -7.46
N GLN A 311 17.07 2.16 -6.16
CA GLN A 311 15.90 2.15 -5.28
C GLN A 311 15.22 3.53 -5.21
N SER A 312 16.00 4.60 -5.21
CA SER A 312 15.49 5.96 -5.25
C SER A 312 14.71 6.28 -6.52
N LEU A 313 15.21 5.83 -7.69
CA LEU A 313 14.49 5.95 -8.96
C LEU A 313 13.22 5.09 -9.00
N ILE A 314 13.26 3.88 -8.42
CA ILE A 314 12.08 3.02 -8.27
C ILE A 314 11.03 3.71 -7.40
N ASN A 315 11.42 4.23 -6.25
CA ASN A 315 10.53 4.93 -5.32
C ASN A 315 9.92 6.18 -5.97
N TRP A 316 10.73 6.95 -6.71
CA TRP A 316 10.28 8.10 -7.47
C TRP A 316 9.23 7.70 -8.53
N TYR A 317 9.55 6.71 -9.35
CA TYR A 317 8.67 6.26 -10.43
C TYR A 317 7.36 5.70 -9.89
N GLN A 318 7.44 4.87 -8.84
CA GLN A 318 6.26 4.31 -8.18
C GLN A 318 5.35 5.41 -7.63
N PHE A 319 5.90 6.41 -6.96
CA PHE A 319 5.13 7.56 -6.48
C PHE A 319 4.45 8.32 -7.62
N VAL A 320 5.20 8.69 -8.66
CA VAL A 320 4.66 9.42 -9.82
C VAL A 320 3.55 8.61 -10.50
N TYR A 321 3.79 7.32 -10.72
CA TYR A 321 2.83 6.42 -11.35
C TYR A 321 1.55 6.27 -10.51
N GLN A 322 1.68 6.00 -9.21
CA GLN A 322 0.53 5.82 -8.32
C GLN A 322 -0.26 7.12 -8.14
N ASN A 323 0.42 8.26 -8.00
CA ASN A 323 -0.25 9.56 -7.91
C ASN A 323 -0.98 9.91 -9.22
N SER A 324 -0.36 9.58 -10.37
CA SER A 324 -1.00 9.74 -11.69
C SER A 324 -2.21 8.84 -11.85
N MET A 325 -2.13 7.60 -11.38
CA MET A 325 -3.24 6.65 -11.40
C MET A 325 -4.38 7.11 -10.50
N ALA A 326 -4.09 7.53 -9.28
CA ALA A 326 -5.08 8.06 -8.35
C ALA A 326 -5.79 9.28 -8.96
N THR A 327 -5.03 10.24 -9.50
CA THR A 327 -5.57 11.43 -10.16
C THR A 327 -6.41 11.08 -11.38
N TYR A 328 -5.93 10.17 -12.24
CA TYR A 328 -6.65 9.67 -13.41
C TYR A 328 -7.99 9.01 -13.04
N LEU A 329 -8.04 8.30 -11.92
CA LEU A 329 -9.24 7.61 -11.44
C LEU A 329 -10.12 8.48 -10.53
N GLY A 330 -9.75 9.75 -10.31
CA GLY A 330 -10.46 10.67 -9.42
C GLY A 330 -10.44 10.24 -7.94
N ALA A 331 -9.34 9.62 -7.51
CA ALA A 331 -9.09 9.14 -6.16
C ALA A 331 -7.94 9.91 -5.49
N TYR A 332 -7.81 9.74 -4.17
CA TYR A 332 -6.67 10.24 -3.40
C TYR A 332 -5.62 9.14 -3.27
N PHE A 333 -4.36 9.49 -3.49
CA PHE A 333 -3.24 8.61 -3.17
C PHE A 333 -2.94 8.70 -1.67
N ILE A 334 -2.87 7.59 -0.96
CA ILE A 334 -2.56 7.57 0.48
C ILE A 334 -1.29 6.76 0.69
N GLY A 335 -0.20 7.43 1.08
CA GLY A 335 1.01 6.80 1.56
C GLY A 335 0.90 6.49 3.05
N ILE A 336 1.21 5.26 3.44
CA ILE A 336 1.16 4.80 4.83
C ILE A 336 2.54 4.24 5.20
N ASP A 337 3.03 4.57 6.40
CA ASP A 337 4.33 4.18 6.94
C ASP A 337 5.50 4.47 6.00
N ILE A 338 5.50 5.70 5.48
CA ILE A 338 6.48 6.19 4.50
C ILE A 338 7.90 6.16 5.09
N PRO A 339 8.83 5.35 4.53
CA PRO A 339 10.18 5.20 5.07
C PRO A 339 10.94 6.53 5.13
N GLU A 340 11.76 6.67 6.18
CA GLU A 340 12.78 7.72 6.29
C GLU A 340 13.67 7.66 5.04
N ASN A 341 13.81 8.79 4.33
CA ASN A 341 14.55 8.95 3.07
C ASN A 341 13.85 8.47 1.78
N SER A 342 12.58 8.08 1.85
CA SER A 342 11.81 7.85 0.61
C SER A 342 11.58 9.15 -0.16
N TYR A 343 11.40 9.05 -1.48
CA TYR A 343 11.07 10.19 -2.32
C TYR A 343 9.82 10.94 -1.83
N GLN A 344 8.84 10.19 -1.33
CA GLN A 344 7.62 10.74 -0.76
C GLN A 344 7.89 11.70 0.41
N GLN A 345 8.87 11.41 1.27
CA GLN A 345 9.25 12.35 2.34
C GLN A 345 9.89 13.63 1.80
N ILE A 346 10.65 13.55 0.70
CA ILE A 346 11.21 14.74 0.05
C ILE A 346 10.06 15.62 -0.42
N VAL A 347 9.12 15.05 -1.19
CA VAL A 347 7.93 15.78 -1.65
C VAL A 347 7.20 16.43 -0.47
N VAL A 348 6.94 15.70 0.61
CA VAL A 348 6.32 16.24 1.83
C VAL A 348 7.10 17.43 2.42
N ARG A 349 8.45 17.34 2.50
CA ARG A 349 9.30 18.41 3.05
C ARG A 349 9.38 19.63 2.13
N THR A 350 9.48 19.41 0.82
CA THR A 350 9.61 20.48 -0.18
C THR A 350 8.29 21.23 -0.38
N SER A 351 7.15 20.52 -0.35
CA SER A 351 5.81 21.13 -0.42
C SER A 351 5.46 22.00 0.81
N GLY A 352 6.13 21.81 1.95
CA GLY A 352 5.99 22.68 3.12
C GLY A 352 6.73 24.03 3.03
N SER A 353 7.55 24.24 1.99
CA SER A 353 8.32 25.47 1.80
C SER A 353 7.57 26.45 0.89
N ALA A 354 7.41 27.70 1.34
CA ALA A 354 6.59 28.75 0.72
C ALA A 354 6.92 29.16 -0.74
N LYS A 355 7.86 28.48 -1.41
CA LYS A 355 8.39 28.83 -2.74
C LYS A 355 7.70 28.15 -3.93
N GLN A 356 6.81 27.17 -3.74
CA GLN A 356 6.13 26.49 -4.85
C GLN A 356 4.60 26.61 -4.74
N LYS A 357 4.07 27.81 -5.01
CA LYS A 357 2.62 28.06 -5.08
C LYS A 357 2.01 27.86 -6.48
N GLU A 358 2.80 27.76 -7.53
CA GLU A 358 2.30 27.67 -8.93
C GLU A 358 2.25 26.23 -9.48
N THR A 359 2.99 25.27 -8.90
CA THR A 359 3.00 23.85 -9.30
C THR A 359 2.07 22.97 -8.46
N ALA A 360 1.34 23.55 -7.51
CA ALA A 360 0.60 22.86 -6.46
C ALA A 360 -0.67 22.13 -6.93
N GLU A 361 -1.22 22.41 -8.13
CA GLU A 361 -2.50 21.85 -8.57
C GLU A 361 -2.48 20.32 -8.79
N TYR A 362 -1.30 19.74 -9.08
CA TYR A 362 -1.17 18.31 -9.43
C TYR A 362 -0.52 17.43 -8.34
N VAL A 363 0.07 18.04 -7.30
CA VAL A 363 0.57 17.34 -6.10
C VAL A 363 -0.54 17.23 -5.02
N GLN A 364 -1.68 17.87 -5.26
CA GLN A 364 -2.83 18.09 -4.36
C GLN A 364 -3.59 16.85 -3.87
N SER A 365 -3.25 15.64 -4.33
CA SER A 365 -4.05 14.43 -4.11
C SER A 365 -3.38 13.37 -3.24
N SER A 366 -2.26 13.67 -2.55
CA SER A 366 -1.59 12.69 -1.69
C SER A 366 -1.61 12.97 -0.19
N LEU A 367 -1.95 11.95 0.60
CA LEU A 367 -1.99 11.97 2.07
C LEU A 367 -0.93 11.03 2.62
N SER A 368 -0.31 11.41 3.73
CA SER A 368 0.77 10.62 4.34
C SER A 368 0.48 10.35 5.81
N PHE A 369 0.32 9.07 6.15
CA PHE A 369 0.20 8.59 7.53
C PHE A 369 1.48 7.85 7.89
N SER A 370 2.06 8.09 9.06
CA SER A 370 3.22 7.33 9.53
C SER A 370 3.14 7.10 11.02
N GLY A 371 3.53 5.92 11.50
CA GLY A 371 3.86 5.71 12.91
C GLY A 371 2.82 4.93 13.73
N LYS A 372 2.83 5.16 15.06
CA LYS A 372 2.19 4.28 16.06
C LYS A 372 0.68 4.04 15.86
N VAL A 373 -0.03 4.95 15.21
CA VAL A 373 -1.46 4.82 14.95
C VAL A 373 -1.77 3.66 13.98
N THR A 374 -1.01 3.55 12.88
CA THR A 374 -1.18 2.46 11.90
C THR A 374 -0.89 1.10 12.56
N ALA A 375 0.19 1.01 13.34
CA ALA A 375 0.56 -0.21 14.05
C ALA A 375 -0.53 -0.65 15.05
N ARG A 376 -1.04 0.29 15.87
CA ARG A 376 -2.14 0.03 16.82
C ARG A 376 -3.42 -0.43 16.11
N LEU A 377 -3.76 0.21 14.99
CA LEU A 377 -4.89 -0.23 14.18
C LEU A 377 -4.66 -1.63 13.60
N GLY A 378 -3.42 -2.00 13.28
CA GLY A 378 -3.06 -3.33 12.80
C GLY A 378 -3.23 -4.43 13.83
N GLU A 379 -2.85 -4.18 15.07
CA GLU A 379 -2.93 -5.12 16.21
C GLU A 379 -4.36 -5.30 16.76
N MET A 380 -5.29 -4.43 16.36
CA MET A 380 -6.68 -4.48 16.78
C MET A 380 -7.40 -5.71 16.18
N PRO A 381 -8.05 -6.58 16.98
CA PRO A 381 -8.88 -7.66 16.46
C PRO A 381 -10.03 -7.14 15.59
N TYR A 382 -10.52 -7.98 14.67
CA TYR A 382 -11.49 -7.57 13.65
C TYR A 382 -12.80 -7.02 14.25
N ALA A 383 -13.36 -7.73 15.25
CA ALA A 383 -14.55 -7.31 15.96
C ALA A 383 -14.36 -5.99 16.72
N GLN A 384 -13.18 -5.78 17.33
CA GLN A 384 -12.86 -4.55 18.05
C GLN A 384 -12.75 -3.35 17.10
N PHE A 385 -12.18 -3.54 15.90
CA PHE A 385 -12.14 -2.48 14.90
C PHE A 385 -13.54 -2.05 14.45
N SER A 386 -14.45 -3.01 14.26
CA SER A 386 -15.85 -2.72 13.93
C SER A 386 -16.54 -1.95 15.07
N GLU A 387 -16.33 -2.39 16.32
CA GLU A 387 -16.85 -1.70 17.50
C GLU A 387 -16.28 -0.28 17.67
N PHE A 388 -14.97 -0.11 17.44
CA PHE A 388 -14.32 1.21 17.42
C PHE A 388 -14.97 2.14 16.38
N CYS A 389 -15.18 1.66 15.16
CA CYS A 389 -15.83 2.44 14.10
C CYS A 389 -17.24 2.88 14.50
N TYR A 390 -17.97 2.04 15.24
CA TYR A 390 -19.29 2.36 15.77
C TYR A 390 -19.24 3.37 16.92
N ARG A 391 -18.43 3.11 17.95
CA ARG A 391 -18.29 3.97 19.15
C ARG A 391 -17.75 5.36 18.80
N SER A 392 -16.75 5.40 17.92
CA SER A 392 -16.07 6.63 17.50
C SER A 392 -16.66 7.25 16.22
N ARG A 393 -17.90 6.91 15.85
CA ARG A 393 -18.53 7.35 14.58
C ARG A 393 -18.48 8.85 14.33
N ASP A 394 -18.59 9.67 15.36
CA ASP A 394 -18.56 11.13 15.23
C ASP A 394 -17.14 11.66 14.99
N ALA A 395 -16.13 11.05 15.61
CA ALA A 395 -14.73 11.34 15.32
C ALA A 395 -14.37 10.91 13.90
N VAL A 396 -14.75 9.68 13.50
CA VAL A 396 -14.55 9.17 12.14
C VAL A 396 -15.26 10.04 11.09
N LYS A 397 -16.49 10.48 11.34
CA LYS A 397 -17.23 11.35 10.41
C LYS A 397 -16.58 12.73 10.27
N ARG A 398 -16.04 13.30 11.36
CA ARG A 398 -15.29 14.56 11.31
C ARG A 398 -13.98 14.38 10.57
N TRP A 399 -13.29 13.28 10.81
CA TRP A 399 -12.06 12.90 10.13
C TRP A 399 -12.26 12.78 8.60
N ARG A 400 -13.28 12.04 8.16
CA ARG A 400 -13.65 11.87 6.74
C ARG A 400 -14.06 13.18 6.04
N LYS A 401 -14.55 14.16 6.81
CA LYS A 401 -14.90 15.50 6.28
C LYS A 401 -13.70 16.43 6.18
N CYS A 402 -12.57 16.07 6.77
CA CYS A 402 -11.35 16.88 6.74
C CYS A 402 -10.64 16.71 5.39
N LYS A 403 -10.60 17.78 4.61
CA LYS A 403 -9.98 17.78 3.28
C LYS A 403 -8.52 18.27 3.35
N PRO A 404 -7.66 17.89 2.39
CA PRO A 404 -6.32 18.48 2.25
C PRO A 404 -6.33 20.00 2.04
N THR A 405 -7.47 20.57 1.59
CA THR A 405 -7.65 22.01 1.39
C THR A 405 -8.15 22.76 2.64
N ASP A 406 -8.45 22.05 3.74
CA ASP A 406 -8.83 22.67 5.00
C ASP A 406 -7.63 23.35 5.69
N SER A 407 -7.90 24.31 6.60
CA SER A 407 -6.83 24.99 7.33
C SER A 407 -5.98 24.02 8.16
N LEU A 408 -4.67 24.29 8.26
CA LEU A 408 -3.71 23.50 9.05
C LEU A 408 -4.20 23.24 10.49
N THR A 409 -4.84 24.23 11.13
CA THR A 409 -5.38 24.09 12.47
C THR A 409 -6.53 23.09 12.53
N LYS A 410 -7.43 23.11 11.53
CA LYS A 410 -8.55 22.15 11.44
C LYS A 410 -8.05 20.74 11.16
N GLN A 411 -7.11 20.61 10.23
CA GLN A 411 -6.44 19.34 9.92
C GLN A 411 -5.77 18.71 11.14
N ARG A 412 -4.96 19.49 11.87
CA ARG A 412 -4.32 19.04 13.11
C ARG A 412 -5.33 18.62 14.16
N LYS A 413 -6.42 19.37 14.33
CA LYS A 413 -7.49 19.02 15.27
C LYS A 413 -8.18 17.72 14.89
N CYS A 414 -8.57 17.55 13.62
CA CYS A 414 -9.20 16.32 13.17
C CYS A 414 -8.28 15.10 13.29
N ALA A 415 -6.99 15.26 12.97
CA ALA A 415 -5.96 14.23 13.14
C ALA A 415 -5.76 13.87 14.62
N HIS A 416 -5.71 14.88 15.49
CA HIS A 416 -5.60 14.69 16.94
C HIS A 416 -6.80 13.92 17.50
N ASP A 417 -8.02 14.35 17.15
CA ASP A 417 -9.26 13.74 17.64
C ASP A 417 -9.35 12.24 17.28
N ILE A 418 -9.01 11.86 16.04
CA ILE A 418 -9.07 10.46 15.63
C ILE A 418 -7.93 9.64 16.26
N SER A 419 -6.73 10.21 16.33
CA SER A 419 -5.58 9.56 16.97
C SER A 419 -5.84 9.28 18.45
N TYR A 420 -6.47 10.22 19.15
CA TYR A 420 -6.84 10.06 20.55
C TYR A 420 -7.84 8.92 20.76
N CYS A 421 -8.89 8.84 19.92
CA CYS A 421 -9.87 7.75 20.01
C CYS A 421 -9.23 6.37 19.79
N ILE A 422 -8.28 6.27 18.85
CA ILE A 422 -7.55 5.02 18.58
C ILE A 422 -6.66 4.65 19.78
N GLN A 423 -5.99 5.64 20.36
CA GLN A 423 -5.16 5.43 21.54
C GLN A 423 -5.96 4.92 22.73
N GLN A 424 -7.09 5.57 23.03
CA GLN A 424 -7.96 5.21 24.13
C GLN A 424 -8.44 3.76 24.05
N GLU A 425 -8.83 3.28 22.86
CA GLU A 425 -9.25 1.89 22.66
C GLU A 425 -8.07 0.91 22.72
N SER A 426 -6.85 1.33 22.33
CA SER A 426 -5.65 0.49 22.45
C SER A 426 -5.17 0.35 23.91
N GLU A 427 -5.29 1.40 24.71
CA GLU A 427 -4.82 1.43 26.11
C GLU A 427 -5.67 0.55 27.03
N GLN A 428 -6.96 0.34 26.74
CA GLN A 428 -7.80 -0.62 27.47
C GLN A 428 -7.27 -2.07 27.45
N ARG A 429 -6.28 -2.37 26.61
CA ARG A 429 -5.70 -3.72 26.44
C ARG A 429 -4.34 -3.89 27.12
N ASP A 430 -3.56 -2.82 27.31
CA ASP A 430 -2.16 -2.96 27.71
C ASP A 430 -1.99 -3.03 29.24
N ARG A 431 -2.21 -4.23 29.78
CA ARG A 431 -1.97 -4.57 31.19
C ARG A 431 -0.52 -4.31 31.63
N THR A 432 0.44 -4.22 30.71
CA THR A 432 1.85 -3.96 31.02
C THR A 432 2.13 -2.46 31.17
N ASP A 433 1.52 -1.62 30.35
CA ASP A 433 1.54 -0.16 30.54
C ASP A 433 0.75 0.25 31.79
N GLU A 434 -0.37 -0.41 32.10
CA GLU A 434 -1.08 -0.24 33.38
C GLU A 434 -0.18 -0.58 34.57
N ARG A 435 0.64 -1.64 34.48
CA ARG A 435 1.61 -1.98 35.54
C ARG A 435 2.68 -0.91 35.69
N MET A 436 3.21 -0.37 34.59
CA MET A 436 4.23 0.68 34.65
C MET A 436 3.64 1.98 35.23
N ALA A 437 2.40 2.33 34.88
CA ALA A 437 1.69 3.47 35.45
C ALA A 437 1.39 3.27 36.95
N VAL A 438 1.02 2.07 37.37
CA VAL A 438 0.86 1.71 38.80
C VAL A 438 2.19 1.76 39.56
N VAL A 439 3.29 1.33 38.94
CA VAL A 439 4.62 1.42 39.55
C VAL A 439 5.09 2.88 39.65
N GLN A 440 4.86 3.70 38.62
CA GLN A 440 5.20 5.12 38.65
C GLN A 440 4.39 5.86 39.72
N SER A 441 3.08 5.63 39.80
CA SER A 441 2.24 6.21 40.84
C SER A 441 2.66 5.74 42.25
N LEU A 442 3.09 4.48 42.42
CA LEU A 442 3.64 3.98 43.68
C LEU A 442 4.95 4.70 44.07
N VAL A 443 5.88 4.86 43.13
CA VAL A 443 7.16 5.56 43.35
C VAL A 443 6.92 7.03 43.72
N ILE A 444 5.97 7.68 43.06
CA ILE A 444 5.58 9.06 43.34
C ILE A 444 4.93 9.16 44.72
N ALA A 445 4.03 8.25 45.08
CA ALA A 445 3.41 8.22 46.41
C ALA A 445 4.45 8.06 47.52
N VAL A 446 5.46 7.20 47.32
CA VAL A 446 6.58 7.02 48.27
C VAL A 446 7.43 8.29 48.37
N ALA A 447 7.74 8.95 47.24
CA ALA A 447 8.49 10.20 47.24
C ALA A 447 7.72 11.34 47.96
N LEU A 448 6.41 11.46 47.73
CA LEU A 448 5.56 12.44 48.41
C LEU A 448 5.45 12.16 49.91
N ALA A 449 5.35 10.88 50.31
CA ALA A 449 5.37 10.50 51.71
C ALA A 449 6.70 10.85 52.40
N LEU A 450 7.83 10.62 51.73
CA LEU A 450 9.17 11.00 52.23
C LEU A 450 9.32 12.51 52.36
N ILE A 451 8.83 13.27 51.38
CA ILE A 451 8.83 14.73 51.41
C ILE A 451 7.95 15.24 52.57
N SER A 452 6.77 14.65 52.79
CA SER A 452 5.90 14.97 53.92
C SER A 452 6.61 14.75 55.27
N VAL A 453 7.29 13.61 55.45
CA VAL A 453 8.03 13.29 56.68
C VAL A 453 9.20 14.25 56.91
N LEU A 454 9.93 14.61 55.86
CA LEU A 454 11.04 15.57 55.94
C LEU A 454 10.54 17.00 56.26
N LEU A 455 9.40 17.38 55.70
CA LEU A 455 8.77 18.67 55.96
C LEU A 455 8.22 18.76 57.38
N ASP A 456 7.55 17.72 57.88
CA ASP A 456 7.09 17.68 59.27
C ASP A 456 8.27 17.88 60.22
N ASN A 457 9.39 17.19 59.98
CA ASN A 457 10.59 17.34 60.80
C ASN A 457 11.18 18.76 60.74
N PHE A 458 11.22 19.38 59.55
CA PHE A 458 11.73 20.75 59.35
C PHE A 458 10.83 21.82 59.98
N VAL A 459 9.50 21.65 59.87
CA VAL A 459 8.47 22.55 60.39
C VAL A 459 8.53 22.62 61.92
N PHE A 460 8.70 21.48 62.59
CA PHE A 460 8.82 21.43 64.06
C PHE A 460 10.15 22.00 64.59
N THR A 461 11.23 22.01 63.78
CA THR A 461 12.52 22.62 64.18
C THR A 461 12.65 24.12 63.94
N HIS A 462 11.96 24.70 62.94
CA HIS A 462 12.26 26.07 62.48
C HIS A 462 11.06 27.03 62.37
N GLY A 463 9.89 26.69 62.92
CA GLY A 463 8.78 27.64 63.04
C GLY A 463 8.22 28.08 61.69
N PHE A 464 7.92 27.12 60.82
CA PHE A 464 7.43 27.39 59.47
C PHE A 464 6.00 28.00 59.52
N PRO A 465 5.69 29.03 58.71
CA PRO A 465 4.36 29.64 58.71
C PRO A 465 3.30 28.67 58.20
N VAL A 466 2.13 28.64 58.87
CA VAL A 466 0.99 27.74 58.57
C VAL A 466 0.57 27.79 57.10
N VAL A 467 0.67 28.96 56.47
CA VAL A 467 0.37 29.16 55.04
C VAL A 467 1.29 28.34 54.13
N GLY A 468 2.56 28.17 54.51
CA GLY A 468 3.52 27.34 53.79
C GLY A 468 3.17 25.84 53.87
N ILE A 469 2.68 25.39 55.03
CA ILE A 469 2.25 23.98 55.22
C ILE A 469 1.04 23.68 54.32
N VAL A 470 0.06 24.58 54.28
CA VAL A 470 -1.14 24.43 53.43
C VAL A 470 -0.76 24.43 51.95
N LEU A 471 0.15 25.30 51.51
CA LEU A 471 0.62 25.34 50.12
C LEU A 471 1.32 24.04 49.70
N VAL A 472 2.17 23.49 50.57
CA VAL A 472 2.88 22.25 50.26
C VAL A 472 1.92 21.05 50.25
N ALA A 473 1.00 20.96 51.19
CA ALA A 473 -0.05 19.94 51.18
C ALA A 473 -0.91 20.02 49.90
N TRP A 474 -1.19 21.24 49.42
CA TRP A 474 -1.94 21.46 48.18
C TRP A 474 -1.16 21.01 46.93
N ILE A 475 0.15 21.29 46.87
CA ILE A 475 1.03 20.82 45.79
C ILE A 475 1.11 19.28 45.79
N ILE A 476 1.24 18.66 46.97
CA ILE A 476 1.28 17.20 47.11
C ILE A 476 -0.05 16.57 46.65
N ALA A 477 -1.19 17.16 47.02
CA ALA A 477 -2.51 16.66 46.64
C ALA A 477 -2.80 16.79 45.13
N ILE A 478 -2.22 17.78 44.46
CA ILE A 478 -2.45 18.06 43.04
C ILE A 478 -1.39 17.42 42.12
N ALA A 479 -0.21 17.09 42.66
CA ALA A 479 0.89 16.50 41.90
C ALA A 479 0.50 15.26 41.08
N PRO A 480 -0.30 14.29 41.58
CA PRO A 480 -0.72 13.14 40.77
C PRO A 480 -1.53 13.57 39.54
N ASN A 481 -2.51 14.47 39.73
CA ASN A 481 -3.35 14.97 38.64
C ASN A 481 -2.56 15.79 37.61
N VAL A 482 -1.53 16.52 38.04
CA VAL A 482 -0.66 17.29 37.13
C VAL A 482 0.27 16.37 36.35
N ILE A 483 0.78 15.31 36.98
CA ILE A 483 1.62 14.33 36.32
C ILE A 483 0.81 13.55 35.30
N ASP A 484 -0.41 13.13 35.62
CA ASP A 484 -1.33 12.47 34.69
C ASP A 484 -1.69 13.41 33.53
N ALA A 485 -1.91 14.70 33.79
CA ALA A 485 -2.12 15.69 32.74
C ALA A 485 -0.87 15.90 31.87
N CYS A 486 0.33 15.86 32.44
CA CYS A 486 1.59 16.01 31.71
C CYS A 486 1.94 14.76 30.88
N SER A 487 1.75 13.56 31.41
CA SER A 487 1.96 12.31 30.68
C SER A 487 0.95 12.18 29.53
N TRP A 488 -0.30 12.54 29.78
CA TRP A 488 -1.34 12.68 28.75
C TRP A 488 -0.91 13.66 27.64
N TRP A 489 -0.46 14.87 28.03
CA TRP A 489 -0.02 15.89 27.07
C TRP A 489 1.23 15.51 26.26
N LEU A 490 2.16 14.76 26.86
CA LEU A 490 3.37 14.26 26.20
C LEU A 490 3.06 13.10 25.25
N SER A 491 2.19 12.19 25.65
CA SER A 491 1.67 11.08 24.82
C SER A 491 0.95 11.61 23.58
N ASP A 492 0.05 12.59 23.76
CA ASP A 492 -0.69 13.28 22.69
C ASP A 492 0.23 13.97 21.65
N ARG A 493 1.35 14.54 22.11
CA ARG A 493 2.35 15.18 21.23
C ARG A 493 3.14 14.18 20.38
N THR A 494 3.29 12.94 20.82
CA THR A 494 3.97 11.91 20.02
C THR A 494 3.05 11.27 18.99
N SER A 495 1.76 11.13 19.31
CA SER A 495 0.78 10.56 18.38
C SER A 495 0.33 11.54 17.30
N SER A 496 0.26 12.85 17.59
CA SER A 496 -0.09 13.87 16.58
C SER A 496 1.00 14.15 15.54
N LYS A 497 2.26 13.75 15.79
CA LYS A 497 3.35 13.81 14.79
C LYS A 497 3.23 12.75 13.69
N SER A 498 2.28 11.82 13.84
CA SER A 498 2.10 10.64 12.99
C SER A 498 1.23 10.90 11.74
N ILE A 499 0.68 12.11 11.60
CA ILE A 499 -0.25 12.46 10.51
C ILE A 499 0.26 13.73 9.81
N VAL A 500 0.70 13.58 8.57
CA VAL A 500 1.18 14.70 7.75
C VAL A 500 0.25 14.87 6.56
N PHE A 501 -0.52 15.97 6.60
CA PHE A 501 -1.25 16.44 5.42
C PHE A 501 -0.26 17.15 4.49
N GLN A 502 -0.22 16.71 3.23
CA GLN A 502 0.43 17.51 2.19
C GLN A 502 -0.55 18.63 1.82
N ASN A 503 -0.13 19.87 2.06
CA ASN A 503 -0.97 21.03 1.82
C ASN A 503 -0.59 21.77 0.54
N SER A 504 -1.63 22.37 -0.02
CA SER A 504 -1.70 23.38 -1.08
C SER A 504 -0.69 24.51 -0.99
#